data_AF-A0A5B0PNQ3-F1
#
_entry.id   AF-A0A5B0PNQ3-F1
#
_cell.length_a   1.000
_cell.length_b   1.000
_cell.length_c   1.000
_cell.angle_alpha   90.00
_cell.angle_beta   90.00
_cell.angle_gamma   90.00
#
_symmetry.space_group_name_H-M   'P 1'
#
loop_
_entity.id
_entity.type
_entity.pdbx_description
1 polymer ?
#
loop_
_entity_poly.entity_id
_entity_poly.type
_entity_poly.pdbx_seq_one_letter_code
_entity_poly.pdbx_strand_id
1 'polypeptide(L)'
;MNHSLKSCHDLIPVIELQGKRSKNIAPTLIYSGQQNATFQVMKNVNKARGTPGAEYNPRSSMIRRYHANTGDYSKADAVEKFTSGKFPYIACTMALGLGQNWKQVRKVIHMGQADPSNICQMIGRCGRDGRPGLAILFMEKKRKNGKNCVDDFLNVKEQNNDNRMDALAITPVCLRIAFLLDNLCGHIPMSKDDLRYLHEEQREIEQGFPKCRCSNCDPEGAITLSQNICRLTNKNFSDVVNDKENLPRPTINPFVQKKTRQPCKPAPKELTSVLKEFSVHLVKAFKVSFWKKFPKSASFLPEDLFGLDRAHSIAQHVATIERPQDILKDLGGAPVHGQLDLIYECVVKFQQGDCFDQHLQEESDCINKLNDEKNQKRVEANARARGKRDLANRETKDETMHRLAAEEKD
;
A
#
# COMPACT_ATOMS: atom_id res chain seq x y z
N MET A 1 -4.80 2.86 -10.31
CA MET A 1 -4.61 2.86 -8.84
C MET A 1 -5.89 3.24 -8.11
N ASN A 2 -6.10 2.74 -6.89
CA ASN A 2 -7.21 3.12 -6.00
C ASN A 2 -6.75 3.83 -4.71
N HIS A 3 -5.45 3.77 -4.40
CA HIS A 3 -4.83 4.44 -3.27
C HIS A 3 -3.78 5.46 -3.75
N SER A 4 -3.38 6.38 -2.87
CA SER A 4 -2.37 7.39 -3.21
C SER A 4 -0.99 6.77 -3.39
N LEU A 5 -0.17 7.35 -4.28
CA LEU A 5 1.24 6.96 -4.45
C LEU A 5 2.01 7.01 -3.13
N LYS A 6 1.78 8.03 -2.30
CA LYS A 6 2.41 8.15 -0.98
C LYS A 6 2.15 6.92 -0.09
N SER A 7 0.97 6.30 -0.21
CA SER A 7 0.60 5.14 0.61
C SER A 7 1.11 3.82 0.02
N CYS A 8 1.34 3.74 -1.29
CA CYS A 8 1.68 2.53 -2.06
C CYS A 8 0.77 1.30 -1.79
N HIS A 9 -0.46 1.47 -1.29
CA HIS A 9 -1.30 0.35 -0.82
C HIS A 9 -1.74 -0.59 -1.95
N ASP A 10 -1.89 -0.07 -3.17
CA ASP A 10 -2.19 -0.86 -4.37
C ASP A 10 -1.12 -1.92 -4.70
N LEU A 11 0.05 -1.85 -4.05
CA LEU A 11 1.09 -2.87 -4.18
C LEU A 11 0.69 -4.19 -3.50
N ILE A 12 -0.07 -4.15 -2.39
CA ILE A 12 -0.36 -5.33 -1.56
C ILE A 12 -0.97 -6.49 -2.37
N PRO A 13 -2.00 -6.27 -3.22
CA PRO A 13 -2.58 -7.31 -4.08
C PRO A 13 -1.63 -8.02 -5.04
N VAL A 14 -0.53 -7.37 -5.45
CA VAL A 14 0.41 -7.91 -6.46
C VAL A 14 1.68 -8.50 -5.86
N ILE A 15 1.81 -8.45 -4.54
CA ILE A 15 2.85 -9.15 -3.80
C ILE A 15 2.40 -10.58 -3.52
N GLU A 16 3.34 -11.51 -3.71
CA GLU A 16 3.13 -12.93 -3.57
C GLU A 16 2.64 -13.32 -2.16
N LEU A 17 1.74 -14.31 -2.08
CA LEU A 17 1.06 -14.75 -0.84
C LEU A 17 2.01 -15.15 0.30
N GLN A 18 1.64 -14.82 1.55
CA GLN A 18 2.42 -15.01 2.79
C GLN A 18 3.09 -16.38 2.94
N GLY A 19 2.40 -17.48 2.60
CA GLY A 19 2.94 -18.84 2.73
C GLY A 19 4.06 -19.21 1.74
N LYS A 20 4.35 -18.37 0.74
CA LYS A 20 5.35 -18.68 -0.30
C LYS A 20 6.77 -18.43 0.18
N ARG A 21 7.66 -19.41 0.06
CA ARG A 21 9.09 -19.20 0.38
C ARG A 21 9.72 -18.19 -0.59
N SER A 22 10.64 -17.36 -0.09
CA SER A 22 11.36 -16.35 -0.89
C SER A 22 11.98 -16.91 -2.16
N LYS A 23 12.58 -18.10 -2.10
CA LYS A 23 13.17 -18.82 -3.25
C LYS A 23 12.19 -19.18 -4.38
N ASN A 24 10.88 -19.18 -4.11
CA ASN A 24 9.84 -19.50 -5.09
C ASN A 24 9.21 -18.24 -5.69
N ILE A 25 9.62 -17.06 -5.25
CA ILE A 25 9.15 -15.76 -5.74
C ILE A 25 10.05 -15.33 -6.89
N ALA A 26 9.43 -14.78 -7.93
CA ALA A 26 10.13 -14.27 -9.08
C ALA A 26 10.96 -13.03 -8.70
N PRO A 27 12.26 -12.95 -9.05
CA PRO A 27 13.07 -11.76 -8.77
C PRO A 27 12.42 -10.50 -9.33
N THR A 28 12.18 -9.54 -8.44
CA THR A 28 11.32 -8.39 -8.69
C THR A 28 12.01 -7.09 -8.30
N LEU A 29 11.97 -6.10 -9.21
CA LEU A 29 12.35 -4.72 -8.92
C LEU A 29 11.09 -3.86 -8.74
N ILE A 30 11.04 -3.04 -7.70
CA ILE A 30 9.93 -2.13 -7.41
C ILE A 30 10.46 -0.70 -7.39
N TYR A 31 10.24 0.02 -8.48
CA TYR A 31 10.67 1.38 -8.67
C TYR A 31 9.72 2.39 -8.05
N SER A 32 10.27 3.44 -7.45
CA SER A 32 9.52 4.59 -6.92
C SER A 32 10.30 5.88 -7.17
N GLY A 33 9.58 6.99 -7.39
CA GLY A 33 10.19 8.29 -7.70
C GLY A 33 10.97 8.94 -6.55
N GLN A 34 10.71 8.55 -5.29
CA GLN A 34 11.32 9.17 -4.11
C GLN A 34 11.98 8.15 -3.19
N GLN A 35 13.06 8.56 -2.52
CA GLN A 35 13.76 7.72 -1.54
C GLN A 35 12.83 7.27 -0.41
N ASN A 36 12.01 8.17 0.14
CA ASN A 36 11.04 7.86 1.20
C ASN A 36 9.96 6.85 0.73
N ALA A 37 9.56 6.93 -0.54
CA ALA A 37 8.58 6.01 -1.11
C ALA A 37 9.12 4.56 -1.17
N THR A 38 10.42 4.36 -1.41
CA THR A 38 11.02 3.02 -1.37
C THR A 38 10.92 2.36 0.01
N PHE A 39 10.92 3.14 1.09
CA PHE A 39 10.66 2.61 2.43
C PHE A 39 9.19 2.23 2.63
N GLN A 40 8.26 3.03 2.11
CA GLN A 40 6.83 2.69 2.15
C GLN A 40 6.51 1.42 1.35
N VAL A 41 7.19 1.22 0.21
CA VAL A 41 7.15 -0.04 -0.54
C VAL A 41 7.55 -1.21 0.36
N MET A 42 8.67 -1.12 1.08
CA MET A 42 9.09 -2.17 2.01
C MET A 42 8.04 -2.48 3.07
N LYS A 43 7.42 -1.45 3.66
CA LYS A 43 6.31 -1.63 4.62
C LYS A 43 5.17 -2.43 4.01
N ASN A 44 4.74 -2.09 2.80
CA ASN A 44 3.61 -2.77 2.16
C ASN A 44 3.94 -4.17 1.69
N VAL A 45 5.18 -4.42 1.22
CA VAL A 45 5.65 -5.77 0.94
C VAL A 45 5.64 -6.59 2.22
N ASN A 46 6.27 -6.13 3.30
CA ASN A 46 6.28 -6.86 4.57
C ASN A 46 4.87 -7.08 5.15
N LYS A 47 3.98 -6.09 5.04
CA LYS A 47 2.56 -6.23 5.40
C LYS A 47 1.87 -7.32 4.57
N ALA A 48 2.03 -7.30 3.24
CA ALA A 48 1.48 -8.34 2.36
C ALA A 48 2.07 -9.73 2.68
N ARG A 49 3.31 -9.77 3.16
CA ARG A 49 4.08 -10.97 3.52
C ARG A 49 3.86 -11.45 4.96
N GLY A 50 3.10 -10.72 5.79
CA GLY A 50 2.82 -11.10 7.17
C GLY A 50 3.99 -10.87 8.13
N THR A 51 4.95 -10.03 7.75
CA THR A 51 6.17 -9.73 8.50
C THR A 51 6.34 -8.22 8.79
N PRO A 52 5.30 -7.50 9.26
CA PRO A 52 5.40 -6.07 9.53
C PRO A 52 6.54 -5.78 10.53
N GLY A 53 7.32 -4.72 10.29
CA GLY A 53 8.51 -4.38 11.07
C GLY A 53 9.80 -4.95 10.49
N ALA A 54 9.74 -5.99 9.64
CA ALA A 54 10.92 -6.52 8.97
C ALA A 54 11.55 -5.55 7.95
N GLU A 55 10.88 -4.46 7.60
CA GLU A 55 11.45 -3.37 6.78
C GLU A 55 12.64 -2.67 7.44
N TYR A 56 12.78 -2.77 8.77
CA TYR A 56 13.92 -2.23 9.52
C TYR A 56 15.10 -3.20 9.59
N ASN A 57 14.96 -4.44 9.09
CA ASN A 57 16.05 -5.43 9.06
C ASN A 57 16.92 -5.25 7.80
N PRO A 58 18.18 -4.78 7.93
CA PRO A 58 19.06 -4.59 6.78
C PRO A 58 19.46 -5.90 6.08
N ARG A 59 19.33 -7.04 6.78
CA ARG A 59 19.62 -8.38 6.27
C ARG A 59 18.36 -9.18 5.92
N SER A 60 17.23 -8.50 5.70
CA SER A 60 15.98 -9.14 5.29
C SER A 60 16.20 -10.11 4.11
N SER A 61 15.62 -11.31 4.22
CA SER A 61 15.57 -12.34 3.18
C SER A 61 14.40 -12.14 2.21
N MET A 62 13.63 -11.06 2.40
CA MET A 62 12.44 -10.77 1.60
C MET A 62 12.67 -9.55 0.69
N ILE A 63 12.99 -8.40 1.28
CA ILE A 63 13.10 -7.15 0.54
C ILE A 63 14.22 -6.28 1.08
N ARG A 64 14.94 -5.64 0.17
CA ARG A 64 15.96 -4.63 0.50
C ARG A 64 15.74 -3.35 -0.28
N ARG A 65 16.35 -2.27 0.21
CA ARG A 65 16.22 -0.93 -0.35
C ARG A 65 17.48 -0.55 -1.14
N TYR A 66 17.31 0.15 -2.26
CA TYR A 66 18.40 0.69 -3.04
C TYR A 66 18.08 2.09 -3.56
N HIS A 67 18.85 3.09 -3.14
CA HIS A 67 18.74 4.46 -3.66
C HIS A 67 20.11 5.15 -3.61
N ALA A 68 20.20 6.40 -4.08
CA ALA A 68 21.44 7.16 -4.14
C ALA A 68 22.19 7.18 -2.80
N ASN A 69 21.47 7.47 -1.70
CA ASN A 69 22.04 7.54 -0.34
C ASN A 69 22.25 6.18 0.34
N THR A 70 22.06 5.05 -0.35
CA THR A 70 22.45 3.74 0.19
C THR A 70 23.97 3.65 0.17
N GLY A 71 24.62 3.31 1.29
CA GLY A 71 26.08 3.18 1.33
C GLY A 71 26.60 2.16 0.33
N ASP A 72 27.78 2.38 -0.24
CA ASP A 72 28.26 1.61 -1.40
C ASP A 72 28.46 0.12 -1.09
N TYR A 73 28.92 -0.22 0.11
CA TYR A 73 28.96 -1.61 0.57
C TYR A 73 27.56 -2.24 0.56
N SER A 74 26.54 -1.53 1.06
CA SER A 74 25.16 -2.01 1.08
C SER A 74 24.57 -2.13 -0.33
N LYS A 75 24.95 -1.25 -1.26
CA LYS A 75 24.57 -1.36 -2.68
C LYS A 75 25.16 -2.63 -3.29
N ALA A 76 26.46 -2.85 -3.13
CA ALA A 76 27.15 -4.04 -3.64
C ALA A 76 26.56 -5.33 -3.04
N ASP A 77 26.41 -5.39 -1.71
CA ASP A 77 25.83 -6.53 -0.99
C ASP A 77 24.38 -6.82 -1.44
N ALA A 78 23.57 -5.79 -1.66
CA ALA A 78 22.20 -5.95 -2.15
C ALA A 78 22.17 -6.52 -3.57
N VAL A 79 23.03 -6.03 -4.48
CA VAL A 79 23.11 -6.53 -5.86
C VAL A 79 23.59 -7.98 -5.88
N GLU A 80 24.66 -8.31 -5.17
CA GLU A 80 25.21 -9.66 -5.08
C GLU A 80 24.21 -10.66 -4.48
N LYS A 81 23.55 -10.29 -3.37
CA LYS A 81 22.59 -11.19 -2.71
C LYS A 81 21.27 -11.31 -3.47
N PHE A 82 20.85 -10.27 -4.18
CA PHE A 82 19.71 -10.36 -5.07
C PHE A 82 20.03 -11.28 -6.25
N THR A 83 21.20 -11.08 -6.88
CA THR A 83 21.63 -11.90 -8.03
C THR A 83 21.84 -13.37 -7.67
N SER A 84 22.38 -13.66 -6.49
CA SER A 84 22.46 -15.03 -5.97
C SER A 84 21.14 -15.60 -5.41
N GLY A 85 20.02 -14.88 -5.53
CA GLY A 85 18.70 -15.37 -5.18
C GLY A 85 18.42 -15.47 -3.68
N LYS A 86 19.16 -14.74 -2.84
CA LYS A 86 18.98 -14.73 -1.37
C LYS A 86 17.72 -14.01 -0.92
N PHE A 87 17.22 -13.07 -1.72
CA PHE A 87 15.95 -12.39 -1.50
C PHE A 87 15.31 -11.95 -2.84
N PRO A 88 13.97 -11.91 -2.94
CA PRO A 88 13.29 -11.73 -4.21
C PRO A 88 12.90 -10.29 -4.57
N TYR A 89 12.89 -9.33 -3.65
CA TYR A 89 12.48 -7.94 -3.94
C TYR A 89 13.56 -6.90 -3.68
N ILE A 90 13.73 -5.96 -4.60
CA ILE A 90 14.40 -4.69 -4.33
C ILE A 90 13.40 -3.54 -4.46
N ALA A 91 13.26 -2.73 -3.41
CA ALA A 91 12.62 -1.41 -3.50
C ALA A 91 13.66 -0.38 -3.90
N CYS A 92 13.50 0.28 -5.04
CA CYS A 92 14.53 1.14 -5.60
C CYS A 92 14.04 2.45 -6.19
N THR A 93 14.93 3.44 -6.26
CA THR A 93 14.77 4.59 -7.16
C THR A 93 15.52 4.33 -8.47
N MET A 94 15.46 5.29 -9.40
CA MET A 94 16.19 5.25 -10.66
C MET A 94 17.72 5.08 -10.49
N ALA A 95 18.26 5.38 -9.29
CA ALA A 95 19.66 5.13 -8.95
C ALA A 95 20.07 3.66 -9.10
N LEU A 96 19.12 2.71 -9.03
CA LEU A 96 19.34 1.33 -9.46
C LEU A 96 19.33 1.28 -11.00
N GLY A 97 20.31 1.96 -11.61
CA GLY A 97 20.36 2.26 -13.04
C GLY A 97 21.79 2.27 -13.62
N LEU A 98 21.90 1.75 -14.85
CA LEU A 98 23.07 1.59 -15.73
C LEU A 98 24.20 0.66 -15.20
N GLY A 99 24.79 -0.15 -16.08
CA GLY A 99 25.99 -0.98 -15.80
C GLY A 99 25.80 -2.36 -15.15
N GLN A 100 24.61 -2.75 -14.69
CA GLN A 100 24.37 -4.05 -14.05
C GLN A 100 23.57 -5.03 -14.91
N ASN A 101 23.94 -6.32 -14.85
CA ASN A 101 23.32 -7.38 -15.63
C ASN A 101 22.13 -8.02 -14.87
N TRP A 102 20.91 -7.58 -15.20
CA TRP A 102 19.66 -8.02 -14.55
C TRP A 102 19.01 -9.27 -15.18
N LYS A 103 19.79 -10.19 -15.77
CA LYS A 103 19.29 -11.39 -16.49
C LYS A 103 18.18 -12.16 -15.76
N GLN A 104 18.27 -12.27 -14.44
CA GLN A 104 17.31 -13.02 -13.64
C GLN A 104 16.04 -12.26 -13.25
N VAL A 105 15.95 -10.95 -13.51
CA VAL A 105 14.76 -10.17 -13.16
C VAL A 105 13.60 -10.64 -14.02
N ARG A 106 12.50 -11.04 -13.37
CA ARG A 106 11.30 -11.55 -14.05
C ARG A 106 10.16 -10.55 -13.98
N LYS A 107 10.09 -9.75 -12.91
CA LYS A 107 9.02 -8.78 -12.68
C LYS A 107 9.59 -7.39 -12.40
N VAL A 108 9.02 -6.37 -13.02
CA VAL A 108 9.28 -4.96 -12.70
C VAL A 108 7.97 -4.30 -12.36
N ILE A 109 7.94 -3.60 -11.23
CA ILE A 109 6.80 -2.79 -10.79
C ILE A 109 7.27 -1.35 -10.75
N HIS A 110 6.56 -0.45 -11.42
CA HIS A 110 6.85 0.98 -11.38
C HIS A 110 5.70 1.73 -10.70
N MET A 111 6.02 2.52 -9.67
CA MET A 111 5.05 3.30 -8.90
C MET A 111 5.05 4.76 -9.34
N GLY A 112 3.95 5.18 -9.97
CA GLY A 112 3.70 6.56 -10.38
C GLY A 112 4.05 6.84 -11.83
N GLN A 113 3.70 8.04 -12.28
CA GLN A 113 4.14 8.56 -13.56
C GLN A 113 5.62 8.98 -13.49
N ALA A 114 6.33 8.75 -14.58
CA ALA A 114 7.68 9.22 -14.81
C ALA A 114 7.88 9.36 -16.32
N ASP A 115 8.99 9.97 -16.72
CA ASP A 115 9.38 10.08 -18.12
C ASP A 115 9.28 8.70 -18.82
N PRO A 116 8.55 8.60 -19.96
CA PRO A 116 8.34 7.32 -20.63
C PRO A 116 9.63 6.60 -21.03
N SER A 117 10.66 7.31 -21.47
CA SER A 117 11.97 6.74 -21.81
C SER A 117 12.64 6.14 -20.57
N ASN A 118 12.56 6.80 -19.41
CA ASN A 118 13.02 6.22 -18.14
C ASN A 118 12.22 4.96 -17.76
N ILE A 119 10.90 4.98 -17.91
CA ILE A 119 10.04 3.81 -17.66
C ILE A 119 10.43 2.66 -18.59
N CYS A 120 10.62 2.93 -19.89
CA CYS A 120 11.06 1.96 -20.88
C CYS A 120 12.37 1.28 -20.48
N GLN A 121 13.36 2.07 -20.02
CA GLN A 121 14.61 1.52 -19.51
C GLN A 121 14.43 0.65 -18.25
N MET A 122 13.55 1.03 -17.34
CA MET A 122 13.29 0.29 -16.10
C MET A 122 12.57 -1.04 -16.38
N ILE A 123 11.52 -1.04 -17.20
CA ILE A 123 10.79 -2.26 -17.55
C ILE A 123 11.63 -3.21 -18.41
N GLY A 124 12.52 -2.67 -19.26
CA GLY A 124 13.50 -3.44 -20.05
C GLY A 124 14.56 -4.20 -19.22
N ARG A 125 14.47 -4.16 -17.89
CA ARG A 125 15.30 -4.98 -16.99
C ARG A 125 14.76 -6.40 -16.82
N CYS A 126 13.44 -6.62 -16.96
CA CYS A 126 12.91 -7.97 -16.89
C CYS A 126 13.05 -8.73 -18.22
N GLY A 127 13.19 -10.05 -18.14
CA GLY A 127 13.16 -10.92 -19.33
C GLY A 127 14.43 -10.89 -20.19
N ARG A 128 15.55 -10.39 -19.65
CA ARG A 128 16.85 -10.32 -20.36
C ARG A 128 17.48 -11.69 -20.62
N ASP A 129 16.97 -12.74 -19.99
CA ASP A 129 17.34 -14.13 -20.24
C ASP A 129 16.52 -14.76 -21.37
N GLY A 130 15.73 -13.98 -22.11
CA GLY A 130 14.86 -14.43 -23.20
C GLY A 130 13.56 -15.09 -22.73
N ARG A 131 13.40 -15.35 -21.43
CA ARG A 131 12.14 -15.85 -20.87
C ARG A 131 11.16 -14.69 -20.63
N PRO A 132 9.83 -14.91 -20.60
CA PRO A 132 8.83 -13.83 -20.52
C PRO A 132 8.97 -12.93 -19.29
N GLY A 133 9.08 -11.61 -19.44
CA GLY A 133 9.07 -10.66 -18.33
C GLY A 133 7.68 -10.09 -18.06
N LEU A 134 7.42 -9.63 -16.83
CA LEU A 134 6.19 -8.91 -16.48
C LEU A 134 6.49 -7.50 -15.97
N ALA A 135 5.98 -6.50 -16.66
CA ALA A 135 6.00 -5.11 -16.22
C ALA A 135 4.62 -4.68 -15.70
N ILE A 136 4.56 -4.05 -14.54
CA ILE A 136 3.35 -3.51 -13.94
C ILE A 136 3.57 -2.02 -13.68
N LEU A 137 2.74 -1.18 -14.28
CA LEU A 137 2.79 0.27 -14.10
C LEU A 137 1.59 0.70 -13.25
N PHE A 138 1.86 1.26 -12.07
CA PHE A 138 0.83 1.85 -11.21
C PHE A 138 0.73 3.35 -11.51
N MET A 139 -0.29 3.72 -12.29
CA MET A 139 -0.58 5.11 -12.63
C MET A 139 -1.74 5.68 -11.79
N GLU A 140 -1.61 6.94 -11.39
CA GLU A 140 -2.70 7.70 -10.78
C GLU A 140 -3.78 7.98 -11.82
N LYS A 141 -5.05 7.87 -11.43
CA LYS A 141 -6.18 8.13 -12.34
C LYS A 141 -6.29 9.59 -12.74
N LYS A 142 -5.83 10.49 -11.87
CA LYS A 142 -5.90 11.94 -12.06
C LYS A 142 -4.64 12.59 -11.52
N ARG A 143 -4.00 13.41 -12.34
CA ARG A 143 -2.90 14.30 -11.98
C ARG A 143 -3.44 15.73 -11.90
N LYS A 144 -3.11 16.45 -10.82
CA LYS A 144 -3.43 17.87 -10.70
C LYS A 144 -2.69 18.65 -11.78
N ASN A 145 -3.41 19.50 -12.50
CA ASN A 145 -2.88 20.32 -13.60
C ASN A 145 -2.26 19.50 -14.76
N GLY A 146 -2.53 18.19 -14.81
CA GLY A 146 -2.17 17.32 -15.93
C GLY A 146 -3.36 17.03 -16.82
N LYS A 147 -3.08 16.37 -17.94
CA LYS A 147 -4.10 15.82 -18.85
C LYS A 147 -4.56 14.46 -18.35
N ASN A 148 -5.86 14.25 -18.25
CA ASN A 148 -6.47 13.11 -17.55
C ASN A 148 -7.45 12.30 -18.43
N CYS A 149 -7.80 12.79 -19.62
CA CYS A 149 -8.52 12.02 -20.63
C CYS A 149 -7.91 12.22 -22.02
N VAL A 150 -8.29 11.36 -22.96
CA VAL A 150 -7.81 11.39 -24.34
C VAL A 150 -8.16 12.72 -25.01
N ASP A 151 -9.33 13.28 -24.72
CA ASP A 151 -9.82 14.53 -25.30
C ASP A 151 -8.95 15.74 -24.93
N ASP A 152 -8.26 15.71 -23.79
CA ASP A 152 -7.32 16.75 -23.37
C ASP A 152 -6.12 16.90 -24.34
N PHE A 153 -5.92 15.92 -25.24
CA PHE A 153 -4.84 15.89 -26.22
C PHE A 153 -5.25 16.32 -27.64
N LEU A 154 -6.53 16.58 -27.91
CA LEU A 154 -7.01 16.91 -29.26
C LEU A 154 -6.32 18.14 -29.88
N ASN A 155 -5.98 19.13 -29.04
CA ASN A 155 -5.34 20.37 -29.48
C ASN A 155 -3.82 20.39 -29.24
N VAL A 156 -3.23 19.26 -28.83
CA VAL A 156 -1.79 19.16 -28.54
C VAL A 156 -1.06 18.70 -29.79
N LYS A 157 -0.46 19.67 -30.51
CA LYS A 157 0.36 19.36 -31.70
C LYS A 157 1.70 18.72 -31.34
N GLU A 158 2.34 19.23 -30.29
CA GLU A 158 3.64 18.76 -29.80
C GLU A 158 3.55 18.39 -28.32
N GLN A 159 4.05 17.20 -27.97
CA GLN A 159 4.04 16.73 -26.59
C GLN A 159 5.37 17.09 -25.91
N ASN A 160 5.32 17.99 -24.93
CA ASN A 160 6.44 18.18 -24.01
C ASN A 160 6.54 17.00 -23.01
N ASN A 161 7.58 16.99 -22.17
CA ASN A 161 7.81 15.90 -21.22
C ASN A 161 6.61 15.63 -20.29
N ASP A 162 5.94 16.67 -19.79
CA ASP A 162 4.75 16.49 -18.94
C ASP A 162 3.59 15.86 -19.71
N ASN A 163 3.39 16.29 -20.96
CA ASN A 163 2.34 15.76 -21.81
C ASN A 163 2.61 14.29 -22.18
N ARG A 164 3.86 13.91 -22.41
CA ARG A 164 4.27 12.51 -22.64
C ARG A 164 4.01 11.63 -21.41
N MET A 165 4.30 12.12 -20.20
CA MET A 165 4.00 11.41 -18.96
C MET A 165 2.50 11.18 -18.76
N ASP A 166 1.70 12.21 -19.05
CA ASP A 166 0.24 12.12 -18.98
C ASP A 166 -0.29 11.18 -20.07
N ALA A 167 0.19 11.30 -21.31
CA ALA A 167 -0.19 10.47 -22.45
C ALA A 167 0.07 8.98 -22.18
N LEU A 168 1.25 8.62 -21.67
CA LEU A 168 1.57 7.22 -21.33
C LEU A 168 0.58 6.62 -20.31
N ALA A 169 0.09 7.43 -19.37
CA ALA A 169 -0.79 6.96 -18.32
C ALA A 169 -2.21 6.63 -18.82
N ILE A 170 -2.63 7.23 -19.93
CA ILE A 170 -4.02 7.12 -20.43
C ILE A 170 -4.15 6.69 -21.89
N THR A 171 -3.03 6.49 -22.61
CA THR A 171 -3.06 6.14 -24.03
C THR A 171 -3.88 4.87 -24.28
N PRO A 172 -4.78 4.86 -25.29
CA PRO A 172 -5.58 3.69 -25.63
C PRO A 172 -4.84 2.72 -26.59
N VAL A 173 -3.65 3.10 -27.06
CA VAL A 173 -2.94 2.35 -28.11
C VAL A 173 -2.04 1.26 -27.53
N CYS A 174 -1.52 0.38 -28.38
CA CYS A 174 -0.56 -0.65 -27.96
C CYS A 174 0.64 -0.04 -27.22
N LEU A 175 0.92 -0.48 -25.98
CA LEU A 175 2.03 0.06 -25.19
C LEU A 175 3.40 -0.19 -25.84
N ARG A 176 3.57 -1.31 -26.57
CA ARG A 176 4.81 -1.60 -27.31
C ARG A 176 5.09 -0.53 -28.36
N ILE A 177 4.07 -0.20 -29.16
CA ILE A 177 4.14 0.84 -30.19
C ILE A 177 4.27 2.22 -29.55
N ALA A 178 3.52 2.50 -28.48
CA ALA A 178 3.59 3.76 -27.76
C ALA A 178 5.01 4.07 -27.24
N PHE A 179 5.66 3.10 -26.59
CA PHE A 179 7.05 3.27 -26.14
C PHE A 179 8.04 3.42 -27.30
N LEU A 180 7.83 2.72 -28.41
CA LEU A 180 8.70 2.88 -29.58
C LEU A 180 8.60 4.28 -30.17
N LEU A 181 7.38 4.74 -30.45
CA LEU A 181 7.15 6.07 -31.05
C LEU A 181 7.63 7.18 -30.13
N ASP A 182 7.41 7.03 -28.82
CA ASP A 182 7.98 7.94 -27.82
C ASP A 182 9.50 8.04 -27.90
N ASN A 183 10.20 6.91 -28.02
CA ASN A 183 11.66 6.90 -28.12
C ASN A 183 12.17 7.43 -29.48
N LEU A 184 11.41 7.23 -30.57
CA LEU A 184 11.82 7.65 -31.91
C LEU A 184 11.56 9.14 -32.19
N CYS A 185 10.40 9.66 -31.76
CA CYS A 185 9.97 11.01 -32.11
C CYS A 185 9.42 11.82 -30.93
N GLY A 186 9.53 11.35 -29.70
CA GLY A 186 9.09 12.08 -28.51
C GLY A 186 7.58 12.26 -28.43
N HIS A 187 6.80 11.34 -29.00
CA HIS A 187 5.35 11.46 -29.09
C HIS A 187 4.64 10.13 -28.83
N ILE A 188 3.63 10.15 -27.95
CA ILE A 188 2.76 9.00 -27.68
C ILE A 188 1.41 9.20 -28.36
N PRO A 189 1.02 8.36 -29.32
CA PRO A 189 -0.29 8.46 -29.96
C PRO A 189 -1.44 8.29 -28.97
N MET A 190 -2.50 9.05 -29.22
CA MET A 190 -3.72 9.04 -28.42
C MET A 190 -4.91 8.40 -29.13
N SER A 191 -4.73 7.99 -30.40
CA SER A 191 -5.69 7.21 -31.19
C SER A 191 -4.97 6.13 -31.98
N LYS A 192 -5.67 5.03 -32.27
CA LYS A 192 -5.22 3.99 -33.20
C LYS A 192 -5.24 4.45 -34.66
N ASP A 193 -5.95 5.54 -34.94
CA ASP A 193 -6.02 6.12 -36.28
C ASP A 193 -4.82 7.06 -36.58
N ASP A 194 -3.89 7.26 -35.62
CA ASP A 194 -2.66 8.02 -35.89
C ASP A 194 -1.83 7.29 -36.96
N LEU A 195 -1.47 8.01 -38.03
CA LEU A 195 -0.73 7.45 -39.16
C LEU A 195 0.59 6.78 -38.74
N ARG A 196 1.30 7.33 -37.74
CA ARG A 196 2.54 6.74 -37.22
C ARG A 196 2.28 5.46 -36.46
N TYR A 197 1.16 5.38 -35.74
CA TYR A 197 0.73 4.15 -35.09
C TYR A 197 0.42 3.06 -36.13
N LEU A 198 -0.38 3.39 -37.15
CA LEU A 198 -0.76 2.46 -38.21
C LEU A 198 0.46 1.94 -39.00
N HIS A 199 1.40 2.81 -39.36
CA HIS A 199 2.61 2.41 -40.05
C HIS A 199 3.48 1.45 -39.21
N GLU A 200 3.62 1.72 -37.91
CA GLU A 200 4.39 0.83 -37.04
C GLU A 200 3.67 -0.50 -36.79
N GLU A 201 2.35 -0.49 -36.63
CA GLU A 201 1.55 -1.72 -36.49
C GLU A 201 1.70 -2.60 -37.74
N GLN A 202 1.63 -2.01 -38.93
CA GLN A 202 1.85 -2.70 -40.20
C GLN A 202 3.27 -3.26 -40.30
N ARG A 203 4.30 -2.50 -39.89
CA ARG A 203 5.69 -2.97 -39.86
C ARG A 203 5.86 -4.17 -38.92
N GLU A 204 5.26 -4.14 -37.73
CA GLU A 204 5.30 -5.27 -36.79
C GLU A 204 4.69 -6.55 -37.41
N ILE A 205 3.60 -6.41 -38.17
CA ILE A 205 2.96 -7.53 -38.88
C ILE A 205 3.87 -8.08 -39.97
N GLU A 206 4.42 -7.21 -40.83
CA GLU A 206 5.30 -7.60 -41.94
C GLU A 206 6.59 -8.28 -41.45
N GLN A 207 7.11 -7.85 -40.30
CA GLN A 207 8.29 -8.43 -39.66
C GLN A 207 7.95 -9.66 -38.81
N GLY A 208 6.69 -10.12 -38.78
CA GLY A 208 6.28 -11.31 -38.06
C GLY A 208 6.37 -11.21 -36.55
N PHE A 209 6.22 -10.02 -35.97
CA PHE A 209 6.28 -9.84 -34.52
C PHE A 209 5.11 -10.59 -33.85
N PRO A 210 5.33 -11.18 -32.65
CA PRO A 210 4.23 -11.78 -31.91
C PRO A 210 3.21 -10.71 -31.53
N LYS A 211 1.92 -11.09 -31.52
CA LYS A 211 0.84 -10.21 -31.07
C LYS A 211 1.14 -9.66 -29.67
N CYS A 212 0.98 -8.35 -29.50
CA CYS A 212 1.22 -7.69 -28.22
C CYS A 212 0.18 -8.14 -27.18
N ARG A 213 0.61 -8.29 -25.93
CA ARG A 213 -0.21 -8.74 -24.78
C ARG A 213 -0.30 -7.70 -23.66
N CYS A 214 -0.02 -6.43 -23.98
CA CYS A 214 -0.19 -5.34 -23.03
C CYS A 214 -1.67 -5.14 -22.67
N SER A 215 -1.95 -4.38 -21.61
CA SER A 215 -3.31 -4.11 -21.13
C SER A 215 -4.24 -3.48 -22.16
N ASN A 216 -3.72 -2.80 -23.18
CA ASN A 216 -4.52 -2.17 -24.24
C ASN A 216 -4.80 -3.11 -25.42
N CYS A 217 -3.99 -4.16 -25.59
CA CYS A 217 -4.14 -5.16 -26.67
C CYS A 217 -4.88 -6.41 -26.20
N ASP A 218 -4.72 -6.78 -24.93
CA ASP A 218 -5.41 -7.90 -24.27
C ASP A 218 -5.92 -7.47 -22.88
N PRO A 219 -7.03 -6.71 -22.82
CA PRO A 219 -7.57 -6.18 -21.57
C PRO A 219 -8.07 -7.28 -20.63
N GLU A 220 -8.76 -8.29 -21.15
CA GLU A 220 -9.31 -9.39 -20.37
C GLU A 220 -8.19 -10.21 -19.73
N GLY A 221 -7.18 -10.60 -20.52
CA GLY A 221 -6.02 -11.29 -20.00
C GLY A 221 -5.24 -10.45 -19.00
N ALA A 222 -5.11 -9.13 -19.21
CA ALA A 222 -4.48 -8.25 -18.23
C ALA A 222 -5.25 -8.18 -16.91
N ILE A 223 -6.58 -8.14 -16.95
CA ILE A 223 -7.44 -8.19 -15.76
C ILE A 223 -7.23 -9.52 -15.02
N THR A 224 -7.36 -10.66 -15.71
CA THR A 224 -7.18 -11.99 -15.12
C THR A 224 -5.80 -12.17 -14.50
N LEU A 225 -4.75 -11.71 -15.20
CA LEU A 225 -3.38 -11.73 -14.69
C LEU A 225 -3.27 -10.88 -13.43
N SER A 226 -3.72 -9.61 -13.47
CA SER A 226 -3.63 -8.65 -12.36
C SER A 226 -4.23 -9.17 -11.06
N GLN A 227 -5.32 -9.94 -11.17
CA GLN A 227 -6.04 -10.49 -10.03
C GLN A 227 -5.38 -11.76 -9.46
N ASN A 228 -4.47 -12.39 -10.21
CA ASN A 228 -3.78 -13.63 -9.85
C ASN A 228 -2.26 -13.47 -9.66
N ILE A 229 -1.69 -12.26 -9.80
CA ILE A 229 -0.24 -12.01 -9.71
C ILE A 229 0.35 -12.55 -8.40
N CYS A 230 -0.34 -12.39 -7.28
CA CYS A 230 0.11 -12.90 -5.99
C CYS A 230 0.26 -14.43 -5.94
N ARG A 231 -0.36 -15.16 -6.88
CA ARG A 231 -0.32 -16.62 -7.03
C ARG A 231 0.80 -17.11 -7.95
N LEU A 232 1.53 -16.22 -8.63
CA LEU A 232 2.71 -16.56 -9.43
C LEU A 232 3.89 -17.09 -8.59
N THR A 233 4.67 -17.99 -9.19
CA THR A 233 5.87 -18.62 -8.64
C THR A 233 6.89 -18.80 -9.75
N ASN A 234 8.16 -19.08 -9.41
CA ASN A 234 9.19 -19.37 -10.40
C ASN A 234 8.85 -20.52 -11.36
N LYS A 235 7.97 -21.46 -10.97
CA LYS A 235 7.59 -22.60 -11.79
C LYS A 235 6.53 -22.26 -12.84
N ASN A 236 5.51 -21.48 -12.46
CA ASN A 236 4.37 -21.17 -13.33
C ASN A 236 4.42 -19.75 -13.92
N PHE A 237 5.48 -18.97 -13.64
CA PHE A 237 5.58 -17.59 -14.10
C PHE A 237 5.52 -17.47 -15.63
N SER A 238 6.35 -18.23 -16.34
CA SER A 238 6.44 -18.16 -17.80
C SER A 238 5.14 -18.62 -18.44
N ASP A 239 4.57 -19.72 -17.96
CA ASP A 239 3.34 -20.29 -18.49
C ASP A 239 2.19 -19.29 -18.32
N VAL A 240 2.01 -18.73 -17.12
CA VAL A 240 0.91 -17.79 -16.85
C VAL A 240 1.07 -16.45 -17.59
N VAL A 241 2.31 -15.96 -17.76
CA VAL A 241 2.55 -14.72 -18.53
C VAL A 241 2.30 -14.94 -20.03
N ASN A 242 2.56 -16.16 -20.52
CA ASN A 242 2.36 -16.51 -21.93
C ASN A 242 0.96 -17.00 -22.27
N ASP A 243 0.34 -17.72 -21.36
CA ASP A 243 -0.93 -18.40 -21.52
C ASP A 243 -1.74 -18.19 -20.24
N LYS A 244 -2.74 -17.32 -20.38
CA LYS A 244 -3.54 -16.81 -19.28
C LYS A 244 -4.77 -17.70 -19.02
N GLU A 245 -5.00 -18.74 -19.83
CA GLU A 245 -6.22 -19.56 -19.79
C GLU A 245 -6.31 -20.46 -18.56
N ASN A 246 -5.16 -20.81 -17.97
CA ASN A 246 -5.09 -21.69 -16.79
C ASN A 246 -5.22 -20.97 -15.43
N LEU A 247 -5.50 -19.66 -15.43
CA LEU A 247 -5.69 -18.92 -14.20
C LEU A 247 -7.15 -19.01 -13.73
N PRO A 248 -7.40 -19.34 -12.46
CA PRO A 248 -8.75 -19.31 -11.93
C PRO A 248 -9.32 -17.90 -12.05
N ARG A 249 -10.53 -17.79 -12.61
CA ARG A 249 -11.30 -16.54 -12.62
C ARG A 249 -11.55 -16.14 -11.16
N PRO A 250 -11.01 -15.01 -10.69
CA PRO A 250 -11.11 -14.67 -9.29
C PRO A 250 -12.49 -14.12 -8.99
N THR A 251 -13.06 -14.58 -7.88
CA THR A 251 -14.42 -14.23 -7.43
C THR A 251 -14.52 -12.78 -6.95
N ILE A 252 -13.38 -12.14 -6.65
CA ILE A 252 -13.28 -10.78 -6.11
C ILE A 252 -12.08 -10.07 -6.75
N ASN A 253 -12.27 -8.83 -7.22
CA ASN A 253 -11.16 -7.98 -7.68
C ASN A 253 -10.32 -7.51 -6.46
N PRO A 254 -9.04 -7.91 -6.33
CA PRO A 254 -8.26 -7.63 -5.13
C PRO A 254 -7.85 -6.16 -5.01
N PHE A 255 -8.01 -5.36 -6.08
CA PHE A 255 -7.85 -3.91 -6.04
C PHE A 255 -9.13 -3.19 -5.60
N VAL A 256 -10.29 -3.85 -5.69
CA VAL A 256 -11.56 -3.35 -5.17
C VAL A 256 -11.76 -3.94 -3.77
N GLN A 257 -11.03 -3.40 -2.80
CA GLN A 257 -11.47 -3.58 -1.42
C GLN A 257 -12.77 -2.79 -1.26
N LYS A 258 -13.87 -3.47 -0.90
CA LYS A 258 -15.01 -2.76 -0.29
C LYS A 258 -14.40 -1.87 0.78
N LYS A 259 -14.72 -0.57 0.76
CA LYS A 259 -14.45 0.29 1.91
C LYS A 259 -15.23 -0.30 3.09
N THR A 260 -14.70 -1.32 3.76
CA THR A 260 -14.93 -1.46 5.19
C THR A 260 -14.44 -0.13 5.71
N ARG A 261 -15.41 0.74 6.08
CA ARG A 261 -15.12 1.91 6.86
C ARG A 261 -14.26 1.39 7.99
N GLN A 262 -12.95 1.65 7.94
CA GLN A 262 -12.17 1.52 9.15
C GLN A 262 -12.94 2.38 10.15
N PRO A 263 -13.33 1.84 11.32
CA PRO A 263 -13.78 2.72 12.37
C PRO A 263 -12.71 3.79 12.46
N CYS A 264 -13.13 5.04 12.25
CA CYS A 264 -12.25 6.19 12.41
C CYS A 264 -11.51 5.93 13.71
N LYS A 265 -10.17 5.83 13.68
CA LYS A 265 -9.43 5.66 14.93
C LYS A 265 -9.97 6.76 15.85
N PRO A 266 -10.60 6.41 16.98
CA PRO A 266 -11.09 7.45 17.88
C PRO A 266 -9.91 8.36 18.19
N ALA A 267 -10.18 9.65 18.31
CA ALA A 267 -9.16 10.59 18.80
C ALA A 267 -8.48 9.96 20.04
N PRO A 268 -7.17 10.16 20.24
CA PRO A 268 -6.46 9.60 21.39
C PRO A 268 -7.29 9.86 22.65
N LYS A 269 -7.81 8.80 23.28
CA LYS A 269 -8.60 8.94 24.50
C LYS A 269 -7.67 9.61 25.52
N GLU A 270 -8.13 10.68 26.14
CA GLU A 270 -7.40 11.26 27.26
C GLU A 270 -7.26 10.19 28.36
N LEU A 271 -6.05 10.00 28.89
CA LEU A 271 -5.84 8.97 29.92
C LEU A 271 -6.66 9.33 31.17
N THR A 272 -7.28 8.32 31.78
CA THR A 272 -7.92 8.45 33.10
C THR A 272 -6.90 8.83 34.17
N SER A 273 -7.35 9.36 35.30
CA SER A 273 -6.46 9.71 36.43
C SER A 273 -5.58 8.53 36.84
N VAL A 274 -6.17 7.34 36.90
CA VAL A 274 -5.48 6.09 37.27
C VAL A 274 -4.36 5.74 36.29
N LEU A 275 -4.60 5.86 34.97
CA LEU A 275 -3.57 5.59 33.96
C LEU A 275 -2.48 6.67 33.91
N LYS A 276 -2.81 7.93 34.22
CA LYS A 276 -1.83 9.02 34.39
C LYS A 276 -0.90 8.72 35.58
N GLU A 277 -1.46 8.31 36.71
CA GLU A 277 -0.68 7.91 37.91
C GLU A 277 0.20 6.69 37.65
N PHE A 278 -0.32 5.68 36.94
CA PHE A 278 0.47 4.52 36.52
C PHE A 278 1.64 4.92 35.62
N SER A 279 1.43 5.86 34.69
CA SER A 279 2.49 6.35 33.80
C SER A 279 3.62 7.04 34.58
N VAL A 280 3.26 7.84 35.60
CA VAL A 280 4.24 8.46 36.52
C VAL A 280 4.98 7.38 37.31
N HIS A 281 4.29 6.35 37.77
CA HIS A 281 4.89 5.22 38.49
C HIS A 281 5.92 4.47 37.62
N LEU A 282 5.62 4.20 36.35
CA LEU A 282 6.53 3.54 35.40
C LEU A 282 7.83 4.33 35.23
N VAL A 283 7.73 5.65 35.01
CA VAL A 283 8.91 6.51 34.86
C VAL A 283 9.74 6.51 36.15
N LYS A 284 9.10 6.57 37.32
CA LYS A 284 9.77 6.53 38.62
C LYS A 284 10.49 5.19 38.85
N ALA A 285 9.83 4.06 38.57
CA ALA A 285 10.40 2.72 38.71
C ALA A 285 11.62 2.54 37.79
N PHE A 286 11.51 2.99 36.54
CA PHE A 286 12.63 2.96 35.60
C PHE A 286 13.80 3.82 36.08
N LYS A 287 13.54 5.05 36.54
CA LYS A 287 14.58 5.95 37.06
C LYS A 287 15.36 5.34 38.22
N VAL A 288 14.67 4.70 39.17
CA VAL A 288 15.33 4.02 40.31
C VAL A 288 16.22 2.87 39.83
N SER A 289 15.71 2.02 38.93
CA SER A 289 16.47 0.90 38.38
C SER A 289 17.68 1.36 37.55
N PHE A 290 17.51 2.44 36.79
CA PHE A 290 18.55 3.04 35.97
C PHE A 290 19.74 3.50 36.82
N TRP A 291 19.49 4.30 37.87
CA TRP A 291 20.57 4.81 38.73
C TRP A 291 21.23 3.72 39.58
N LYS A 292 20.48 2.67 39.95
CA LYS A 292 21.06 1.48 40.61
C LYS A 292 22.06 0.77 39.70
N LYS A 293 21.78 0.72 38.39
CA LYS A 293 22.61 0.01 37.40
C LYS A 293 23.74 0.87 36.84
N PHE A 294 23.54 2.18 36.76
CA PHE A 294 24.50 3.15 36.23
C PHE A 294 24.74 4.30 37.24
N PRO A 295 25.43 4.05 38.36
CA PRO A 295 25.60 5.03 39.44
C PRO A 295 26.60 6.16 39.11
N LYS A 296 27.46 5.98 38.10
CA LYS A 296 28.42 7.00 37.62
C LYS A 296 28.16 7.27 36.13
N SER A 297 27.54 8.42 35.88
CA SER A 297 27.32 9.13 34.60
C SER A 297 27.12 8.28 33.33
N ALA A 298 25.86 8.06 32.95
CA ALA A 298 25.51 7.84 31.56
C ALA A 298 25.54 9.20 30.82
N SER A 299 25.91 9.20 29.54
CA SER A 299 25.91 10.38 28.67
C SER A 299 24.50 10.91 28.33
N PHE A 300 23.47 10.33 28.95
CA PHE A 300 22.05 10.61 28.75
C PHE A 300 21.31 10.40 30.08
N LEU A 301 20.21 11.12 30.26
CA LEU A 301 19.36 11.01 31.43
C LEU A 301 18.37 9.83 31.28
N PRO A 302 17.90 9.22 32.38
CA PRO A 302 16.84 8.21 32.32
C PRO A 302 15.60 8.68 31.55
N GLU A 303 15.27 9.97 31.66
CA GLU A 303 14.16 10.61 30.99
C GLU A 303 14.32 10.64 29.46
N ASP A 304 15.55 10.69 28.94
CA ASP A 304 15.84 10.64 27.49
C ASP A 304 15.56 9.26 26.90
N LEU A 305 15.66 8.21 27.73
CA LEU A 305 15.42 6.83 27.35
C LEU A 305 13.97 6.39 27.59
N PHE A 306 13.33 6.90 28.65
CA PHE A 306 11.98 6.52 29.02
C PHE A 306 11.26 7.64 29.77
N GLY A 307 10.70 8.58 28.99
CA GLY A 307 9.88 9.67 29.49
C GLY A 307 8.38 9.33 29.55
N LEU A 308 7.60 10.32 30.00
CA LEU A 308 6.15 10.20 30.18
C LEU A 308 5.41 9.84 28.89
N ASP A 309 5.86 10.30 27.73
CA ASP A 309 5.21 10.00 26.44
C ASP A 309 5.16 8.49 26.14
N ARG A 310 6.27 7.79 26.43
CA ARG A 310 6.36 6.33 26.24
C ARG A 310 5.58 5.60 27.32
N ALA A 311 5.62 6.08 28.57
CA ALA A 311 4.82 5.54 29.66
C ALA A 311 3.31 5.67 29.40
N HIS A 312 2.86 6.81 28.84
CA HIS A 312 1.47 7.01 28.44
C HIS A 312 1.05 6.06 27.30
N SER A 313 1.92 5.81 26.32
CA SER A 313 1.64 4.84 25.24
C SER A 313 1.44 3.43 25.78
N ILE A 314 2.27 3.03 26.76
CA ILE A 314 2.14 1.74 27.45
C ILE A 314 0.86 1.69 28.28
N ALA A 315 0.56 2.75 29.04
CA ALA A 315 -0.65 2.84 29.85
C ALA A 315 -1.94 2.78 29.01
N GLN A 316 -1.94 3.37 27.81
CA GLN A 316 -3.08 3.29 26.88
C GLN A 316 -3.39 1.87 26.40
N HIS A 317 -2.39 0.99 26.37
CA HIS A 317 -2.54 -0.39 25.90
C HIS A 317 -2.38 -1.41 27.02
N VAL A 318 -2.37 -0.97 28.29
CA VAL A 318 -2.02 -1.82 29.45
C VAL A 318 -2.90 -3.06 29.57
N ALA A 319 -4.18 -2.98 29.18
CA ALA A 319 -5.10 -4.12 29.21
C ALA A 319 -4.81 -5.19 28.13
N THR A 320 -4.04 -4.86 27.10
CA THR A 320 -3.73 -5.75 25.96
C THR A 320 -2.31 -6.33 25.99
N ILE A 321 -1.52 -5.95 26.99
CA ILE A 321 -0.15 -6.41 27.16
C ILE A 321 -0.18 -7.75 27.88
N GLU A 322 0.12 -8.83 27.14
CA GLU A 322 0.18 -10.18 27.69
C GLU A 322 1.61 -10.67 27.83
N ARG A 323 2.54 -10.17 27.01
CA ARG A 323 3.94 -10.61 26.99
C ARG A 323 4.89 -9.41 26.97
N PRO A 324 6.14 -9.56 27.45
CA PRO A 324 7.13 -8.49 27.41
C PRO A 324 7.33 -7.88 26.01
N GLN A 325 7.17 -8.68 24.94
CA GLN A 325 7.34 -8.22 23.56
C GLN A 325 6.27 -7.21 23.10
N ASP A 326 5.11 -7.16 23.75
CA ASP A 326 4.02 -6.26 23.35
C ASP A 326 4.38 -4.79 23.62
N ILE A 327 5.24 -4.55 24.62
CA ILE A 327 5.75 -3.24 25.05
C ILE A 327 6.76 -2.66 24.04
N LEU A 328 7.41 -3.50 23.23
CA LEU A 328 8.47 -3.07 22.32
C LEU A 328 8.01 -2.03 21.30
N LYS A 329 6.73 -2.08 20.90
CA LYS A 329 6.14 -1.13 19.96
C LYS A 329 6.02 0.27 20.58
N ASP A 330 5.74 0.35 21.87
CA ASP A 330 5.58 1.61 22.60
C ASP A 330 6.93 2.24 22.99
N LEU A 331 8.00 1.44 23.08
CA LEU A 331 9.34 1.92 23.44
C LEU A 331 10.06 2.64 22.29
N GLY A 332 9.66 2.41 21.03
CA GLY A 332 10.18 3.13 19.86
C GLY A 332 11.66 2.87 19.52
N GLY A 333 12.28 1.82 20.08
CA GLY A 333 13.69 1.48 19.90
C GLY A 333 14.08 0.17 20.60
N ALA A 334 15.36 -0.20 20.53
CA ALA A 334 15.87 -1.35 21.27
C ALA A 334 15.88 -1.03 22.79
N PRO A 335 15.27 -1.86 23.66
CA PRO A 335 15.26 -1.62 25.09
C PRO A 335 16.67 -1.74 25.67
N VAL A 336 16.98 -0.94 26.68
CA VAL A 336 18.18 -1.11 27.49
C VAL A 336 18.07 -2.43 28.26
N HIS A 337 19.19 -3.12 28.48
CA HIS A 337 19.19 -4.42 29.16
C HIS A 337 18.46 -4.37 30.52
N GLY A 338 17.38 -5.15 30.67
CA GLY A 338 16.54 -5.23 31.86
C GLY A 338 15.44 -4.17 31.96
N GLN A 339 15.35 -3.24 31.00
CA GLN A 339 14.26 -2.25 30.93
C GLN A 339 12.92 -2.93 30.61
N LEU A 340 12.92 -3.87 29.66
CA LEU A 340 11.70 -4.54 29.21
C LEU A 340 11.06 -5.37 30.34
N ASP A 341 11.89 -6.14 31.05
CA ASP A 341 11.44 -7.01 32.14
C ASP A 341 10.89 -6.18 33.31
N LEU A 342 11.59 -5.11 33.69
CA LEU A 342 11.14 -4.19 34.74
C LEU A 342 9.78 -3.55 34.43
N ILE A 343 9.62 -3.03 33.21
CA ILE A 343 8.37 -2.37 32.80
C ILE A 343 7.24 -3.40 32.76
N TYR A 344 7.50 -4.60 32.23
CA TYR A 344 6.51 -5.67 32.20
C TYR A 344 6.11 -6.13 33.61
N GLU A 345 7.05 -6.24 34.57
CA GLU A 345 6.73 -6.51 35.97
C GLU A 345 5.81 -5.45 36.58
N CYS A 346 6.06 -4.16 36.28
CA CYS A 346 5.17 -3.07 36.72
C CYS A 346 3.78 -3.17 36.09
N VAL A 347 3.69 -3.57 34.81
CA VAL A 347 2.41 -3.81 34.11
C VAL A 347 1.64 -4.95 34.76
N VAL A 348 2.29 -6.09 35.01
CA VAL A 348 1.65 -7.25 35.66
C VAL A 348 1.16 -6.89 37.06
N LYS A 349 1.96 -6.18 37.86
CA LYS A 349 1.54 -5.72 39.20
C LYS A 349 0.35 -4.78 39.15
N PHE A 350 0.30 -3.89 38.15
CA PHE A 350 -0.82 -2.98 37.98
C PHE A 350 -2.08 -3.72 37.52
N GLN A 351 -1.96 -4.66 36.58
CA GLN A 351 -3.07 -5.52 36.13
C GLN A 351 -3.66 -6.38 37.25
N GLN A 352 -2.87 -6.71 38.28
CA GLN A 352 -3.30 -7.49 39.44
C GLN A 352 -3.86 -6.64 40.59
N GLY A 353 -3.88 -5.31 40.47
CA GLY A 353 -4.31 -4.40 41.53
C GLY A 353 -5.74 -3.88 41.35
N ASP A 354 -6.40 -3.57 42.48
CA ASP A 354 -7.80 -3.11 42.53
C ASP A 354 -8.07 -1.85 41.68
N CYS A 355 -7.07 -0.98 41.49
CA CYS A 355 -7.18 0.22 40.68
C CYS A 355 -7.36 -0.08 39.18
N PHE A 356 -6.88 -1.23 38.70
CA PHE A 356 -7.04 -1.64 37.31
C PHE A 356 -8.45 -2.19 37.05
N ASP A 357 -9.02 -2.92 38.01
CA ASP A 357 -10.40 -3.40 37.92
C ASP A 357 -11.41 -2.25 37.87
N GLN A 358 -11.17 -1.19 38.67
CA GLN A 358 -11.97 0.04 38.61
C GLN A 358 -11.88 0.71 37.22
N HIS A 359 -10.69 0.74 36.62
CA HIS A 359 -10.51 1.28 35.27
C HIS A 359 -11.25 0.47 34.20
N LEU A 360 -11.25 -0.86 34.29
CA LEU A 360 -11.98 -1.74 33.37
C LEU A 360 -13.51 -1.55 33.49
N GLN A 361 -14.01 -1.35 34.70
CA GLN A 361 -15.43 -1.02 34.94
C GLN A 361 -15.80 0.34 34.33
N GLU A 362 -15.01 1.38 34.59
CA GLU A 362 -15.22 2.71 34.01
C GLU A 362 -15.18 2.70 32.47
N GLU A 363 -14.27 1.94 31.87
CA GLU A 363 -14.19 1.81 30.42
C GLU A 363 -15.40 1.04 29.84
N SER A 364 -15.82 -0.04 30.50
CA SER A 364 -17.02 -0.81 30.13
C SER A 364 -18.28 0.05 30.18
N ASP A 365 -18.47 0.82 31.27
CA ASP A 365 -19.63 1.71 31.45
C ASP A 365 -19.65 2.84 30.41
N CYS A 366 -18.49 3.41 30.09
CA CYS A 366 -18.36 4.41 29.04
C CYS A 366 -18.74 3.83 27.65
N ILE A 367 -18.29 2.60 27.35
CA ILE A 367 -18.62 1.92 26.10
C ILE A 367 -20.11 1.61 26.01
N ASN A 368 -20.72 1.15 27.10
CA ASN A 368 -22.16 0.87 27.16
C ASN A 368 -22.98 2.14 26.91
N LYS A 369 -22.64 3.25 27.58
CA LYS A 369 -23.27 4.55 27.38
C LYS A 369 -23.17 5.05 25.93
N LEU A 370 -22.01 4.91 25.30
CA LEU A 370 -21.81 5.28 23.88
C LEU A 370 -22.62 4.40 22.92
N ASN A 371 -22.78 3.12 23.24
CA ASN A 371 -23.60 2.21 22.45
C ASN A 371 -25.09 2.54 22.59
N ASP A 372 -25.54 2.91 23.78
CA ASP A 372 -26.91 3.36 24.05
C ASP A 372 -27.24 4.65 23.30
N GLU A 373 -26.36 5.66 23.35
CA GLU A 373 -26.52 6.90 22.57
C GLU A 373 -26.57 6.65 21.06
N LYS A 374 -25.75 5.71 20.55
CA LYS A 374 -25.79 5.32 19.13
C LYS A 374 -27.10 4.61 18.76
N ASN A 375 -27.59 3.73 19.63
CA ASN A 375 -28.85 3.05 19.43
C ASN A 375 -30.01 4.05 19.43
N GLN A 376 -30.03 5.00 20.36
CA GLN A 376 -31.04 6.05 20.42
C GLN A 376 -31.05 6.91 19.14
N LYS A 377 -29.87 7.35 18.67
CA LYS A 377 -29.76 8.09 17.39
C LYS A 377 -30.24 7.28 16.18
N ARG A 378 -30.03 5.95 16.16
CA ARG A 378 -30.54 5.07 15.10
C ARG A 378 -32.06 4.96 15.15
N VAL A 379 -32.65 4.85 16.34
CA VAL A 379 -34.11 4.80 16.54
C VAL A 379 -34.74 6.10 16.05
N GLU A 380 -34.19 7.26 16.43
CA GLU A 380 -34.67 8.57 15.98
C GLU A 380 -34.57 8.76 14.46
N ALA A 381 -33.45 8.35 13.85
CA ALA A 381 -33.27 8.43 12.40
C ALA A 381 -34.29 7.54 11.65
N ASN A 382 -34.56 6.34 12.17
CA ASN A 382 -35.55 5.44 11.61
C ASN A 382 -36.99 6.00 11.75
N ALA A 383 -37.31 6.64 12.87
CA ALA A 383 -38.60 7.30 13.08
C ALA A 383 -38.80 8.48 12.10
N ARG A 384 -37.76 9.32 11.91
CA ARG A 384 -37.78 10.41 10.91
C ARG A 384 -37.94 9.89 9.48
N ALA A 385 -37.29 8.79 9.14
CA ALA A 385 -37.41 8.16 7.82
C ALA A 385 -38.81 7.58 7.57
N ARG A 386 -39.46 7.02 8.60
CA ARG A 386 -40.86 6.56 8.52
C ARG A 386 -41.82 7.74 8.31
N GLY A 387 -41.70 8.81 9.11
CA GLY A 387 -42.54 10.00 8.94
C GLY A 387 -42.45 10.63 7.55
N LYS A 388 -41.26 10.65 6.93
CA LYS A 388 -41.08 11.12 5.55
C LYS A 388 -41.76 10.23 4.51
N ARG A 389 -41.76 8.90 4.69
CA ARG A 389 -42.48 7.97 3.81
C ARG A 389 -43.99 8.12 3.96
N ASP A 390 -44.47 8.31 5.19
CA ASP A 390 -45.89 8.48 5.45
C ASP A 390 -46.43 9.78 4.86
N LEU A 391 -45.64 10.86 4.87
CA LEU A 391 -45.98 12.12 4.22
C LEU A 391 -46.00 11.98 2.69
N ALA A 392 -44.96 11.38 2.10
CA ALA A 392 -44.88 11.14 0.66
C ALA A 392 -46.06 10.28 0.17
N ASN A 393 -46.45 9.25 0.93
CA ASN A 393 -47.60 8.40 0.61
C ASN A 393 -48.95 9.12 0.71
N ARG A 394 -49.07 10.16 1.55
CA ARG A 394 -50.28 11.01 1.60
C ARG A 394 -50.34 11.93 0.40
N GLU A 395 -49.23 12.58 0.06
CA GLU A 395 -49.13 13.44 -1.14
C GLU A 395 -49.46 12.66 -2.42
N THR A 396 -48.97 11.41 -2.55
CA THR A 396 -49.32 10.58 -3.72
C THR A 396 -50.79 10.19 -3.76
N LYS A 397 -51.41 9.96 -2.60
CA LYS A 397 -52.85 9.66 -2.54
C LYS A 397 -53.70 10.87 -2.91
N ASP A 398 -53.32 12.06 -2.44
CA ASP A 398 -54.03 13.30 -2.77
C ASP A 398 -53.88 13.63 -4.27
N GLU A 399 -52.70 13.45 -4.86
CA GLU A 399 -52.49 13.58 -6.31
C GLU A 399 -53.28 12.58 -7.15
N THR A 400 -53.47 11.35 -6.65
CA THR A 400 -54.25 10.31 -7.32
C THR A 400 -55.74 10.62 -7.26
N MET A 401 -56.24 11.07 -6.11
CA MET A 401 -57.62 11.54 -5.95
C MET A 401 -57.92 12.75 -6.84
N HIS A 402 -56.97 13.68 -6.97
CA HIS A 402 -57.14 14.85 -7.84
C HIS A 402 -57.19 14.48 -9.33
N ARG A 403 -56.45 13.44 -9.75
CA ARG A 403 -56.51 12.90 -11.12
C ARG A 403 -57.83 12.20 -11.41
N LEU A 404 -58.29 11.35 -10.50
CA LEU A 404 -59.57 10.64 -10.66
C LEU A 404 -60.77 11.62 -10.72
N ALA A 405 -60.74 12.70 -9.94
CA ALA A 405 -61.78 13.74 -9.98
C ALA A 405 -61.74 14.61 -11.26
N ALA A 406 -60.62 14.62 -11.99
CA ALA A 406 -60.52 15.29 -13.28
C ALA A 406 -61.06 14.40 -14.42
N GLU A 407 -60.91 13.08 -14.32
CA GLU A 407 -61.42 12.10 -15.29
C GLU A 407 -62.94 11.91 -15.20
N GLU A 408 -63.60 12.22 -14.07
CA GLU A 408 -65.07 12.20 -13.95
C GLU A 408 -65.77 13.47 -14.50
N LYS A 409 -65.02 14.46 -15.00
CA LYS A 409 -65.56 15.72 -15.53
C LYS A 409 -65.52 15.84 -17.06
N ASP A 410 -64.98 14.84 -17.74
CA ASP A 410 -65.11 14.62 -19.19
C ASP A 410 -66.09 13.48 -19.45
#